data_AF-A0A146M397-F1
#
_entry.id   AF-A0A146M397-F1
#
_cell.length_a   1.000
_cell.length_b   1.000
_cell.length_c   1.000
_cell.angle_alpha   90.00
_cell.angle_beta   90.00
_cell.angle_gamma   90.00
#
_symmetry.space_group_name_H-M   'P 1'
#
loop_
_entity.id
_entity.type
_entity.pdbx_description
1 polymer ?
#
loop_
_entity_poly.entity_id
_entity_poly.type
_entity_poly.pdbx_seq_one_letter_code
_entity_poly.pdbx_strand_id
1 'polypeptide(L)'
;LYFIDNIMNSDTLQLAHTLITPAYLSAGCDALQHHNKSLRSLLSQQRLLPVGLPVGVIQQLLYQLSNMNSNNFSYHVGAGEREGRVVSQLVRQRYYGITHGVGRSGDVTADQPKAAGSSLLAAVTNRLVLDVLRLSGAT
;
A
#
# COMPACT_ATOMS: atom_id res chain seq x y z
N LEU A 1 -15.23 -0.37 5.62
CA LEU A 1 -13.94 -0.83 5.05
C LEU A 1 -12.90 0.25 5.34
N TYR A 2 -12.31 0.15 6.54
CA TYR A 2 -11.47 1.11 7.25
C TYR A 2 -10.01 1.05 6.77
N PHE A 3 -9.71 1.52 5.56
CA PHE A 3 -8.33 1.54 5.06
C PHE A 3 -7.66 2.93 5.16
N ILE A 4 -8.35 3.95 5.66
CA ILE A 4 -7.87 5.34 5.71
C ILE A 4 -8.19 5.96 7.08
N ASP A 5 -7.60 5.44 8.15
CA ASP A 5 -7.59 6.10 9.47
C ASP A 5 -6.15 6.20 10.03
N ASN A 6 -5.14 5.97 9.21
CA ASN A 6 -3.88 5.44 9.76
C ASN A 6 -2.83 6.46 10.24
N ILE A 7 -3.09 7.78 10.23
CA ILE A 7 -2.22 8.76 10.95
C ILE A 7 -3.04 9.97 11.46
N MET A 8 -3.86 10.58 10.58
CA MET A 8 -4.73 11.71 10.92
C MET A 8 -6.19 11.24 11.01
N ASN A 9 -6.48 10.47 12.05
CA ASN A 9 -7.86 10.12 12.42
C ASN A 9 -8.58 11.33 13.05
N SER A 10 -9.88 11.19 13.35
CA SER A 10 -10.69 12.26 13.95
C SER A 10 -10.04 12.90 15.17
N ASP A 11 -9.43 12.08 16.03
CA ASP A 11 -8.91 12.51 17.32
C ASP A 11 -7.59 13.27 17.15
N THR A 12 -6.71 12.78 16.27
CA THR A 12 -5.46 13.48 15.91
C THR A 12 -5.71 14.76 15.14
N LEU A 13 -6.77 14.83 14.32
CA LEU A 13 -7.21 16.05 13.66
C LEU A 13 -7.69 17.09 14.68
N GLN A 14 -8.49 16.69 15.68
CA GLN A 14 -8.91 17.59 16.75
C GLN A 14 -7.71 18.17 17.52
N LEU A 15 -6.71 17.35 17.82
CA LEU A 15 -5.47 17.83 18.45
C LEU A 15 -4.72 18.81 17.55
N ALA A 16 -4.59 18.52 16.26
CA ALA A 16 -3.90 19.40 15.31
C ALA A 16 -4.61 20.75 15.11
N HIS A 17 -5.94 20.81 15.21
CA HIS A 17 -6.71 22.05 15.19
C HIS A 17 -6.37 23.01 16.35
N THR A 18 -5.81 22.49 17.45
CA THR A 18 -5.34 23.34 18.56
C THR A 18 -3.98 23.99 18.27
N LEU A 19 -3.23 23.49 17.27
CA LEU A 19 -1.86 23.91 16.97
C LEU A 19 -1.78 24.86 15.78
N ILE A 20 -2.64 24.70 14.77
CA ILE A 20 -2.63 25.51 13.54
C ILE A 20 -4.05 25.91 13.12
N THR A 21 -4.15 26.92 12.24
CA THR A 21 -5.44 27.41 11.73
C THR A 21 -6.24 26.29 11.06
N PRO A 22 -7.52 26.08 11.46
CA PRO A 22 -8.35 24.99 10.93
C PRO A 22 -8.48 24.93 9.42
N ALA A 23 -8.58 26.08 8.75
CA ALA A 23 -8.72 26.16 7.29
C ALA A 23 -7.47 25.66 6.54
N TYR A 24 -6.27 25.84 7.12
CA TYR A 24 -5.03 25.33 6.53
C TYR A 24 -4.92 23.82 6.72
N LEU A 25 -5.35 23.31 7.88
CA LEU A 25 -5.38 21.89 8.15
C LEU A 25 -6.40 21.17 7.25
N SER A 26 -7.58 21.74 7.03
CA SER A 26 -8.60 21.14 6.16
C SER A 26 -8.13 21.01 4.71
N ALA A 27 -7.48 22.04 4.17
CA ALA A 27 -6.91 21.99 2.82
C ALA A 27 -5.85 20.87 2.68
N GLY A 28 -5.01 20.66 3.70
CA GLY A 28 -4.07 19.55 3.74
C GLY A 28 -4.77 18.18 3.80
N CYS A 29 -5.86 18.07 4.57
CA CYS A 29 -6.65 16.84 4.66
C CYS A 29 -7.31 16.49 3.33
N ASP A 30 -7.85 17.47 2.62
CA ASP A 30 -8.47 17.27 1.31
C ASP A 30 -7.46 16.72 0.30
N ALA A 31 -6.21 17.21 0.33
CA ALA A 31 -5.12 16.70 -0.49
C ALA A 31 -4.79 15.23 -0.16
N LEU A 32 -4.71 14.87 1.13
CA LEU A 32 -4.48 13.49 1.57
C LEU A 32 -5.63 12.56 1.14
N GLN A 33 -6.88 13.01 1.25
CA GLN A 33 -8.04 12.26 0.78
C GLN A 33 -8.01 12.02 -0.73
N HIS A 34 -7.51 12.99 -1.51
CA HIS A 34 -7.35 12.84 -2.95
C HIS A 34 -6.39 11.70 -3.31
N HIS A 35 -5.27 11.54 -2.60
CA HIS A 35 -4.35 10.41 -2.81
C HIS A 35 -5.03 9.06 -2.52
N ASN A 36 -5.87 9.01 -1.47
CA ASN A 36 -6.59 7.80 -1.13
C ASN A 36 -7.70 7.43 -2.13
N LYS A 37 -8.28 8.43 -2.82
CA LYS A 37 -9.23 8.18 -3.92
C LYS A 37 -8.57 7.37 -5.04
N SER A 38 -7.29 7.60 -5.34
CA SER A 38 -6.55 6.83 -6.34
C SER A 38 -6.42 5.36 -5.97
N LEU A 39 -6.05 5.03 -4.72
CA LEU A 39 -6.00 3.64 -4.23
C LEU A 39 -7.38 2.99 -4.33
N ARG A 40 -8.42 3.69 -3.87
CA ARG A 40 -9.80 3.20 -3.92
C ARG A 40 -10.22 2.88 -5.35
N SER A 41 -9.96 3.79 -6.30
CA SER A 41 -10.28 3.58 -7.71
C SER A 41 -9.52 2.39 -8.30
N LEU A 42 -8.22 2.25 -7.99
CA LEU A 42 -7.41 1.13 -8.45
C LEU A 42 -7.97 -0.22 -7.96
N LEU A 43 -8.33 -0.30 -6.67
CA LEU A 43 -8.89 -1.51 -6.06
C LEU A 43 -10.31 -1.82 -6.52
N SER A 44 -11.15 -0.79 -6.74
CA SER A 44 -12.54 -1.00 -7.13
C SER A 44 -12.67 -1.29 -8.63
N GLN A 45 -11.90 -0.61 -9.47
CA GLN A 45 -11.96 -0.78 -10.92
C GLN A 45 -11.12 -1.97 -11.39
N GLN A 46 -10.02 -2.28 -10.70
CA GLN A 46 -9.07 -3.34 -11.06
C GLN A 46 -8.56 -3.22 -12.50
N ARG A 47 -8.39 -1.98 -12.95
CA ARG A 47 -7.99 -1.59 -14.31
C ARG A 47 -6.96 -0.48 -14.27
N LEU A 48 -6.26 -0.28 -15.38
CA LEU A 48 -5.36 0.85 -15.50
C LEU A 48 -6.13 2.16 -15.36
N LEU A 49 -5.53 3.08 -14.62
CA LEU A 49 -6.06 4.44 -14.52
C LEU A 49 -5.84 5.15 -15.86
N PRO A 50 -6.80 5.98 -16.32
CA PRO A 50 -6.67 6.70 -17.59
C PRO A 50 -5.52 7.72 -17.56
N VAL A 51 -5.14 8.19 -16.37
CA VAL A 51 -4.01 9.09 -16.16
C VAL A 51 -3.05 8.45 -15.16
N GLY A 52 -1.76 8.45 -15.49
CA GLY A 52 -0.70 7.91 -14.64
C GLY A 52 -0.63 8.65 -13.29
N LEU A 53 -0.32 7.90 -12.23
CA LEU A 53 -0.17 8.48 -10.90
C LEU A 53 1.17 9.23 -10.76
N PRO A 54 1.19 10.35 -10.03
CA PRO A 54 2.45 10.99 -9.66
C PRO A 54 3.35 10.04 -8.86
N VAL A 55 4.67 10.13 -9.05
CA VAL A 55 5.65 9.25 -8.39
C VAL A 55 5.49 9.23 -6.87
N GLY A 56 5.27 10.39 -6.24
CA GLY A 56 5.05 10.47 -4.79
C GLY A 56 3.82 9.70 -4.31
N VAL A 57 2.74 9.68 -5.12
CA VAL A 57 1.54 8.89 -4.82
C VAL A 57 1.86 7.41 -4.95
N ILE A 58 2.56 6.98 -6.01
CA ILE A 58 2.98 5.58 -6.18
C ILE A 58 3.81 5.11 -4.98
N GLN A 59 4.78 5.92 -4.54
CA GLN A 59 5.62 5.61 -3.38
C GLN A 59 4.78 5.49 -2.10
N GLN A 60 3.85 6.42 -1.87
CA GLN A 60 2.95 6.37 -0.71
C GLN A 60 2.11 5.09 -0.69
N LEU A 61 1.56 4.69 -1.85
CA LEU A 61 0.79 3.45 -1.98
C LEU A 61 1.66 2.22 -1.68
N LEU A 62 2.89 2.17 -2.19
CA LEU A 62 3.82 1.08 -1.92
C LEU A 62 4.19 0.98 -0.44
N TYR A 63 4.41 2.11 0.24
CA TYR A 63 4.65 2.13 1.68
C TYR A 63 3.42 1.69 2.50
N GLN A 64 2.22 2.13 2.11
CA GLN A 64 0.97 1.70 2.76
C GLN A 64 0.79 0.18 2.65
N LEU A 65 0.97 -0.40 1.46
CA LEU A 65 0.90 -1.84 1.25
C LEU A 65 2.00 -2.57 2.02
N SER A 66 3.23 -2.07 1.99
CA SER A 66 4.35 -2.66 2.74
C SER A 66 4.06 -2.75 4.24
N ASN A 67 3.44 -1.72 4.82
CA ASN A 67 3.06 -1.71 6.24
C ASN A 67 1.99 -2.75 6.61
N MET A 68 1.37 -3.42 5.64
CA MET A 68 0.44 -4.55 5.87
C MET A 68 1.16 -5.91 5.97
N ASN A 69 2.47 -5.96 5.79
CA ASN A 69 3.26 -7.18 5.93
C ASN A 69 3.81 -7.31 7.36
N SER A 70 3.81 -8.52 7.92
CA SER A 70 4.17 -8.74 9.33
C SER A 70 5.61 -8.34 9.66
N ASN A 71 6.53 -8.42 8.69
CA ASN A 71 7.91 -7.96 8.84
C ASN A 71 8.06 -6.44 9.06
N ASN A 72 6.96 -5.67 8.95
CA ASN A 72 6.94 -4.22 9.13
C ASN A 72 6.07 -3.77 10.31
N PHE A 73 5.42 -4.69 11.03
CA PHE A 73 4.66 -4.35 12.23
C PHE A 73 5.62 -4.01 13.37
N SER A 74 5.44 -2.86 14.02
CA SER A 74 6.30 -2.40 15.12
C SER A 74 6.24 -3.31 16.36
N TYR A 75 5.14 -4.05 16.52
CA TYR A 75 4.88 -4.95 17.65
C TYR A 75 5.15 -6.43 17.33
N HIS A 76 5.61 -6.77 16.12
CA HIS A 76 5.81 -8.16 15.73
C HIS A 76 7.10 -8.74 16.31
N VAL A 77 6.98 -9.89 16.98
CA VAL A 77 8.11 -10.71 17.44
C VAL A 77 8.13 -11.99 16.63
N GLY A 78 9.04 -12.05 15.66
CA GLY A 78 9.19 -13.20 14.77
C GLY A 78 10.22 -14.21 15.27
N ALA A 79 9.80 -15.42 15.61
CA ALA A 79 10.69 -16.53 16.00
C ALA A 79 11.00 -17.52 14.85
N GLY A 80 10.40 -17.33 13.67
CA GLY A 80 10.61 -18.22 12.53
C GLY A 80 11.95 -18.05 11.82
N GLU A 81 12.23 -18.99 10.93
CA GLU A 81 13.37 -18.99 10.03
C GLU A 81 13.18 -18.02 8.85
N ARG A 82 11.93 -17.78 8.43
CA ARG A 82 11.54 -16.87 7.34
C ARG A 82 10.67 -15.72 7.84
N GLU A 83 11.28 -14.78 8.56
CA GLU A 83 10.63 -13.60 9.15
C GLU A 83 10.83 -12.31 8.34
N GLY A 84 11.38 -12.39 7.12
CA GLY A 84 11.56 -11.21 6.26
C GLY A 84 12.53 -10.15 6.82
N ARG A 85 13.46 -10.58 7.69
CA ARG A 85 14.50 -9.72 8.31
C ARG A 85 15.47 -9.20 7.24
N VAL A 86 15.79 -7.91 7.28
CA VAL A 86 16.72 -7.26 6.32
C VAL A 86 17.86 -6.61 7.07
N VAL A 87 19.09 -7.00 6.74
CA VAL A 87 20.31 -6.48 7.39
C VAL A 87 20.67 -5.09 6.87
N SER A 88 20.63 -4.88 5.55
CA SER A 88 21.00 -3.60 4.94
C SER A 88 19.80 -2.67 4.78
N GLN A 89 19.89 -1.47 5.35
CA GLN A 89 18.86 -0.44 5.18
C GLN A 89 18.70 0.00 3.72
N LEU A 90 19.78 0.02 2.94
CA LEU A 90 19.72 0.35 1.51
C LEU A 90 18.88 -0.67 0.73
N VAL A 91 19.01 -1.96 1.07
CA VAL A 91 18.18 -3.02 0.48
C VAL A 91 16.73 -2.82 0.89
N ARG A 92 16.46 -2.59 2.19
CA ARG A 92 15.09 -2.37 2.68
C ARG A 92 14.41 -1.20 1.97
N GLN A 93 15.10 -0.07 1.81
CA GLN A 93 14.58 1.13 1.15
C GLN A 93 14.32 0.89 -0.34
N ARG A 94 15.24 0.23 -1.06
CA ARG A 94 15.07 -0.09 -2.48
C ARG A 94 13.81 -0.90 -2.76
N TYR A 95 13.44 -1.80 -1.85
CA TYR A 95 12.26 -2.67 -1.97
C TYR A 95 11.05 -2.16 -1.16
N TYR A 96 11.06 -0.91 -0.71
CA TYR A 96 9.97 -0.31 0.09
C TYR A 96 9.61 -1.10 1.36
N GLY A 97 10.50 -1.95 1.88
CA GLY A 97 10.23 -2.84 3.01
C GLY A 97 9.42 -4.11 2.69
N ILE A 98 9.19 -4.41 1.41
CA ILE A 98 8.48 -5.62 0.96
C ILE A 98 9.49 -6.77 0.83
N THR A 99 9.46 -7.73 1.75
CA THR A 99 10.55 -8.74 1.89
C THR A 99 10.08 -10.19 1.85
N HIS A 100 8.78 -10.45 2.03
CA HIS A 100 8.22 -11.80 2.04
C HIS A 100 7.98 -12.42 0.66
N GLY A 101 8.11 -11.64 -0.42
CA GLY A 101 7.76 -12.08 -1.78
C GLY A 101 6.25 -12.24 -1.98
N VAL A 102 5.86 -13.10 -2.92
CA VAL A 102 4.46 -13.38 -3.28
C VAL A 102 4.19 -14.88 -3.22
N GLY A 103 2.94 -15.26 -2.99
CA GLY A 103 2.54 -16.68 -2.95
C GLY A 103 2.94 -17.41 -1.68
N ARG A 104 2.76 -18.73 -1.70
CA ARG A 104 3.09 -19.68 -0.65
C ARG A 104 3.93 -20.83 -1.21
N SER A 105 4.50 -21.60 -0.29
CA SER A 105 5.17 -22.85 -0.65
C SER A 105 4.16 -23.80 -1.30
N GLY A 106 4.28 -24.02 -2.61
CA GLY A 106 3.41 -24.88 -3.40
C GLY A 106 2.35 -24.15 -4.24
N ASP A 107 2.11 -22.86 -4.03
CA ASP A 107 1.16 -22.07 -4.83
C ASP A 107 1.57 -20.60 -4.89
N VAL A 108 2.00 -20.14 -6.06
CA VAL A 108 2.44 -18.75 -6.28
C VAL A 108 1.29 -17.75 -6.24
N THR A 109 0.05 -18.21 -6.46
CA THR A 109 -1.14 -17.36 -6.54
C THR A 109 -1.88 -17.24 -5.20
N ALA A 110 -1.56 -18.11 -4.24
CA ALA A 110 -2.18 -18.10 -2.92
C ALA A 110 -1.77 -16.87 -2.08
N ASP A 111 -2.72 -16.33 -1.33
CA ASP A 111 -2.46 -15.25 -0.39
C ASP A 111 -1.47 -15.68 0.70
N GLN A 112 -0.44 -14.86 0.93
CA GLN A 112 0.59 -15.09 1.94
C GLN A 112 0.13 -14.52 3.30
N PRO A 113 -0.15 -15.35 4.32
CA PRO A 113 -0.65 -14.88 5.62
C PRO A 113 0.28 -13.90 6.35
N LYS A 114 1.60 -13.98 6.11
CA LYS A 114 2.58 -13.02 6.67
C LYS A 114 2.75 -11.74 5.83
N ALA A 115 2.15 -11.69 4.65
CA ALA A 115 2.39 -10.64 3.67
C ALA A 115 1.11 -10.27 2.91
N ALA A 116 0.10 -9.81 3.66
CA ALA A 116 -1.17 -9.36 3.09
C ALA A 116 -0.96 -8.23 2.07
N GLY A 117 -0.06 -7.30 2.35
CA GLY A 117 0.29 -6.21 1.44
C GLY A 117 0.92 -6.69 0.14
N SER A 118 1.86 -7.62 0.22
CA SER A 118 2.47 -8.24 -0.97
C SER A 118 1.47 -9.04 -1.80
N SER A 119 0.57 -9.76 -1.13
CA SER A 119 -0.47 -10.55 -1.80
C SER A 119 -1.44 -9.65 -2.55
N LEU A 120 -1.89 -8.57 -1.89
CA LEU A 120 -2.74 -7.56 -2.50
C LEU A 120 -2.05 -6.87 -3.68
N LEU A 121 -0.77 -6.50 -3.53
CA LEU A 121 0.01 -5.90 -4.60
C LEU A 121 0.08 -6.83 -5.81
N ALA A 122 0.40 -8.11 -5.61
CA ALA A 122 0.46 -9.10 -6.69
C ALA A 122 -0.90 -9.27 -7.39
N ALA A 123 -1.98 -9.39 -6.62
CA ALA A 123 -3.33 -9.53 -7.16
C ALA A 123 -3.74 -8.33 -8.02
N VAL A 124 -3.49 -7.11 -7.54
CA VAL A 124 -3.74 -5.87 -8.28
C VAL A 124 -2.89 -5.81 -9.54
N THR A 125 -1.59 -6.06 -9.45
CA THR A 125 -0.69 -6.05 -10.61
C THR A 125 -1.15 -7.03 -11.69
N ASN A 126 -1.57 -8.24 -11.31
CA ASN A 126 -2.09 -9.21 -12.28
C ASN A 126 -3.35 -8.71 -13.00
N ARG A 127 -4.25 -8.01 -12.30
CA ARG A 127 -5.45 -7.42 -12.91
C ARG A 127 -5.12 -6.26 -13.85
N LEU A 128 -4.15 -5.42 -13.48
CA LEU A 128 -3.67 -4.34 -14.34
C LEU A 128 -3.00 -4.89 -15.62
N VAL A 129 -2.18 -5.94 -15.49
CA VAL A 129 -1.56 -6.59 -16.65
C VAL A 129 -2.61 -7.26 -17.53
N LEU A 130 -3.63 -7.91 -16.95
CA LEU A 130 -4.74 -8.47 -17.72
C LEU A 130 -5.52 -7.38 -18.49
N ASP A 131 -5.71 -6.21 -17.88
CA ASP A 131 -6.32 -5.06 -18.54
C ASP A 131 -5.46 -4.55 -19.70
N VAL A 132 -4.13 -4.48 -19.52
CA VAL A 132 -3.18 -4.17 -20.61
C VAL A 132 -3.30 -5.16 -21.76
N LEU A 133 -3.35 -6.47 -21.47
CA LEU A 133 -3.47 -7.50 -22.49
C LEU A 133 -4.75 -7.31 -23.33
N ARG A 134 -5.88 -7.06 -22.65
CA ARG A 134 -7.16 -6.76 -23.32
C ARG A 134 -7.09 -5.50 -24.16
N LEU A 135 -6.50 -4.43 -23.65
CA LEU A 135 -6.29 -3.17 -24.39
C LEU A 135 -5.37 -3.36 -25.60
N SER A 136 -4.43 -4.31 -25.54
CA SER A 136 -3.55 -4.66 -26.65
C SER A 136 -4.18 -5.57 -27.70
N GLY A 137 -5.44 -5.99 -27.52
CA GLY A 137 -6.17 -6.87 -28.44
C GLY A 137 -5.97 -8.36 -28.21
N ALA A 138 -5.28 -8.75 -27.13
CA ALA A 138 -5.23 -10.14 -26.69
C ALA A 138 -6.51 -10.46 -25.88
N THR A 139 -7.44 -11.17 -26.51
CA THR A 139 -8.71 -11.62 -25.91
C THR A 139 -8.61 -13.03 -25.37
#